data_AF-A0A5N6R790-F1
#
_entry.id   AF-A0A5N6R790-F1
#
_cell.length_a   1.000
_cell.length_b   1.000
_cell.length_c   1.000
_cell.angle_alpha   90.00
_cell.angle_beta   90.00
_cell.angle_gamma   90.00
#
_symmetry.space_group_name_H-M   'P 1'
#
loop_
_entity.id
_entity.type
_entity.pdbx_description
1 polymer ?
#
loop_
_entity_poly.entity_id
_entity_poly.type
_entity_poly.pdbx_seq_one_letter_code
_entity_poly.pdbx_strand_id
1 'polypeptide(L)'
;MLNIVTIYEADSSSHVCIEDSYISTGDDLVAVKSGWDEYGIAYGRCSSDIKIRWITGSSPFAEIAVGSETSGGVENVLAEHIHLFNMGLGIHVKTNIGRGGFIRNITMTNVFMENSRKGIEIAGDVGGHPDDRFNQNALPVVKDYQECLGCEGSASGFE
;
A
#
# COMPACT_ATOMS: atom_id res chain seq x y z
N MET A 1 -4.19 22.13 -18.03
CA MET A 1 -4.34 22.31 -16.57
C MET A 1 -5.19 21.14 -16.09
N LEU A 2 -4.57 19.99 -15.81
CA LEU A 2 -5.29 18.85 -15.27
C LEU A 2 -5.48 19.12 -13.77
N ASN A 3 -6.74 19.28 -13.38
CA ASN A 3 -7.15 19.48 -12.00
C ASN A 3 -7.07 18.14 -11.25
N ILE A 4 -6.36 18.15 -10.11
CA ILE A 4 -6.71 17.52 -8.81
C ILE A 4 -6.74 15.97 -8.83
N VAL A 5 -6.00 15.24 -7.99
CA VAL A 5 -6.38 14.84 -6.62
C VAL A 5 -5.19 14.05 -6.02
N THR A 6 -4.58 14.54 -4.93
CA THR A 6 -4.14 13.61 -3.87
C THR A 6 -5.41 13.03 -3.28
N ILE A 7 -5.61 11.71 -3.33
CA ILE A 7 -6.59 10.86 -2.63
C ILE A 7 -6.85 9.63 -3.53
N TYR A 8 -6.57 8.44 -3.02
CA TYR A 8 -7.63 7.53 -2.58
C TYR A 8 -6.95 6.62 -1.57
N GLU A 9 -7.01 7.02 -0.30
CA GLU A 9 -7.18 6.01 0.73
C GLU A 9 -8.46 5.28 0.33
N ALA A 10 -8.32 4.18 -0.40
CA ALA A 10 -9.41 3.27 -0.66
C ALA A 10 -9.68 2.61 0.68
N ASP A 11 -10.27 3.36 1.62
CA ASP A 11 -10.64 2.87 2.93
C ASP A 11 -11.95 2.12 2.77
N SER A 12 -11.91 0.83 3.08
CA SER A 12 -13.08 -0.03 3.14
C SER A 12 -13.89 0.01 1.82
N SER A 13 -13.19 0.02 0.70
CA SER A 13 -13.71 0.26 -0.65
C SER A 13 -13.52 -0.95 -1.55
N SER A 14 -14.49 -1.21 -2.43
CA SER A 14 -14.47 -2.37 -3.32
C SER A 14 -14.59 -1.96 -4.79
N HIS A 15 -13.96 -2.71 -5.71
CA HIS A 15 -14.05 -2.49 -7.16
C HIS A 15 -13.49 -1.13 -7.62
N VAL A 16 -12.32 -0.75 -7.07
CA VAL A 16 -11.64 0.51 -7.42
C VAL A 16 -10.65 0.26 -8.55
N CYS A 17 -10.62 1.15 -9.54
CA CYS A 17 -9.61 1.17 -10.59
C CYS A 17 -8.92 2.52 -10.63
N ILE A 18 -7.60 2.53 -10.49
CA ILE A 18 -6.73 3.69 -10.64
C ILE A 18 -5.86 3.41 -11.87
N GLU A 19 -6.04 4.20 -12.93
CA GLU A 19 -5.37 3.93 -14.19
C GLU A 19 -4.93 5.16 -14.98
N ASP A 20 -3.99 4.95 -15.90
CA ASP A 20 -3.57 5.89 -16.94
C ASP A 20 -3.20 7.29 -16.41
N SER A 21 -2.45 7.32 -15.31
CA SER A 21 -2.19 8.54 -14.56
C SER A 21 -0.70 8.81 -14.36
N TYR A 22 -0.37 10.10 -14.35
CA TYR A 22 0.92 10.60 -13.86
C TYR A 22 0.71 11.20 -12.47
N ILE A 23 1.39 10.68 -11.46
CA ILE A 23 1.21 11.09 -10.06
C ILE A 23 2.55 11.53 -9.48
N SER A 24 2.59 12.70 -8.87
CA SER A 24 3.73 13.16 -8.08
C SER A 24 3.21 13.80 -6.81
N THR A 25 3.67 13.30 -5.68
CA THR A 25 3.11 13.62 -4.36
C THR A 25 4.23 13.72 -3.32
N GLY A 26 3.90 14.32 -2.18
CA GLY A 26 4.80 14.42 -1.04
C GLY A 26 4.62 13.30 -0.02
N ASP A 27 3.75 12.33 -0.26
CA ASP A 27 3.45 11.16 0.60
C ASP A 27 3.26 9.91 -0.28
N ASP A 28 2.66 8.83 0.20
CA ASP A 28 2.49 7.62 -0.61
C ASP A 28 1.73 7.90 -1.93
N LEU A 29 2.19 7.35 -3.07
CA LEU A 29 1.59 7.64 -4.38
C LEU A 29 0.20 6.98 -4.53
N VAL A 30 0.03 5.75 -4.06
CA VAL A 30 -1.27 5.10 -3.84
C VAL A 30 -1.21 4.33 -2.52
N ALA A 31 -2.22 4.51 -1.66
CA ALA A 31 -2.37 3.78 -0.40
C ALA A 31 -3.72 3.05 -0.33
N VAL A 32 -3.69 1.74 -0.04
CA VAL A 32 -4.89 0.94 0.18
C VAL A 32 -5.06 0.67 1.67
N LYS A 33 -6.21 1.06 2.23
CA LYS A 33 -6.51 0.96 3.68
C LYS A 33 -7.89 0.36 3.93
N SER A 34 -8.25 0.07 5.16
CA SER A 34 -9.55 -0.51 5.53
C SER A 34 -9.86 -0.27 7.00
N GLY A 35 -9.62 0.95 7.48
CA GLY A 35 -9.93 1.37 8.82
C GLY A 35 -8.86 1.04 9.85
N TRP A 36 -9.03 1.63 11.03
CA TRP A 36 -7.99 1.75 12.03
C TRP A 36 -8.39 1.07 13.35
N ASP A 37 -7.61 0.06 13.73
CA ASP A 37 -7.71 -0.72 14.97
C ASP A 37 -9.13 -1.18 15.29
N GLU A 38 -9.59 -1.03 16.55
CA GLU A 38 -10.91 -1.47 16.99
C GLU A 38 -12.05 -0.84 16.20
N TYR A 39 -11.87 0.37 15.68
CA TYR A 39 -12.88 1.06 14.87
C TYR A 39 -13.00 0.38 13.49
N GLY A 40 -11.86 0.06 12.86
CA GLY A 40 -11.83 -0.68 11.59
C GLY A 40 -12.31 -2.13 11.75
N ILE A 41 -11.90 -2.80 12.83
CA ILE A 41 -12.37 -4.16 13.17
C ILE A 41 -13.88 -4.16 13.38
N ALA A 42 -14.41 -3.20 14.14
CA ALA A 42 -15.85 -3.09 14.39
C ALA A 42 -16.64 -2.72 13.12
N TYR A 43 -16.07 -1.89 12.25
CA TYR A 43 -16.67 -1.58 10.96
C TYR A 43 -16.70 -2.80 10.04
N GLY A 44 -15.66 -3.64 10.10
CA GLY A 44 -15.65 -4.98 9.50
C GLY A 44 -15.77 -5.00 7.98
N ARG A 45 -15.35 -3.92 7.32
CA ARG A 45 -15.44 -3.78 5.87
C ARG A 45 -14.03 -3.77 5.27
N CYS A 46 -13.76 -4.78 4.45
CA CYS A 46 -12.48 -4.87 3.74
C CYS A 46 -12.42 -3.89 2.57
N SER A 47 -11.19 -3.57 2.18
CA SER A 47 -10.91 -3.07 0.84
C SER A 47 -10.57 -4.22 -0.08
N SER A 48 -11.31 -4.33 -1.19
CA SER A 48 -11.25 -5.50 -2.07
C SER A 48 -11.34 -5.17 -3.56
N ASP A 49 -10.75 -6.04 -4.38
CA ASP A 49 -10.84 -5.97 -5.84
C ASP A 49 -10.36 -4.61 -6.39
N ILE A 50 -9.14 -4.25 -6.03
CA ILE A 50 -8.50 -2.97 -6.39
C ILE A 50 -7.48 -3.21 -7.49
N LYS A 51 -7.56 -2.39 -8.54
CA LYS A 51 -6.62 -2.41 -9.66
C LYS A 51 -5.88 -1.08 -9.77
N ILE A 52 -4.57 -1.15 -9.84
CA ILE A 52 -3.68 0.00 -10.03
C ILE A 52 -2.84 -0.29 -11.27
N ARG A 53 -3.02 0.48 -12.35
CA ARG A 53 -2.35 0.14 -13.61
C ARG A 53 -1.98 1.34 -14.45
N TRP A 54 -0.87 1.25 -15.17
CA TRP A 54 -0.42 2.21 -16.17
C TRP A 54 -0.17 3.56 -15.51
N ILE A 55 0.52 3.47 -14.37
CA ILE A 55 0.87 4.62 -13.56
C ILE A 55 2.34 4.95 -13.79
N THR A 56 2.62 6.24 -13.96
CA THR A 56 3.98 6.77 -13.88
C THR A 56 4.04 7.75 -12.73
N GLY A 57 5.03 7.65 -11.85
CA GLY A 57 5.09 8.60 -10.75
C GLY A 57 6.33 8.60 -9.88
N SER A 58 6.33 9.54 -8.94
CA SER A 58 7.45 9.86 -8.08
C SER A 58 6.97 10.41 -6.73
N SER A 59 7.48 9.82 -5.65
CA SER A 59 7.21 10.16 -4.26
C SER A 59 8.46 9.97 -3.38
N PRO A 60 8.76 10.90 -2.45
CA PRO A 60 9.82 10.68 -1.46
C PRO A 60 9.48 9.60 -0.42
N PHE A 61 8.24 9.08 -0.38
CA PHE A 61 7.75 8.02 0.52
C PHE A 61 7.53 6.70 -0.23
N ALA A 62 6.42 5.97 0.01
CA ALA A 62 6.15 4.71 -0.69
C ALA A 62 5.32 4.95 -1.95
N GLU A 63 5.69 4.33 -3.07
CA GLU A 63 4.92 4.55 -4.29
C GLU A 63 3.59 3.78 -4.24
N ILE A 64 3.64 2.48 -3.98
CA ILE A 64 2.44 1.66 -3.78
C ILE A 64 2.43 1.11 -2.36
N ALA A 65 1.51 1.58 -1.54
CA ALA A 65 1.35 1.17 -0.15
C ALA A 65 0.05 0.36 0.07
N VAL A 66 0.16 -0.70 0.86
CA VAL A 66 -0.97 -1.39 1.48
C VAL A 66 -0.87 -1.17 2.98
N GLY A 67 -1.71 -0.31 3.54
CA GLY A 67 -1.76 0.04 4.95
C GLY A 67 -1.25 1.45 5.29
N SER A 68 -1.05 1.78 6.56
CA SER A 68 -1.01 0.88 7.74
C SER A 68 -2.37 0.43 8.28
N GLU A 69 -3.42 1.20 8.02
CA GLU A 69 -4.74 1.06 8.61
C GLU A 69 -5.50 -0.03 7.84
N THR A 70 -5.31 -1.28 8.26
CA THR A 70 -5.72 -2.49 7.51
C THR A 70 -6.76 -3.33 8.26
N SER A 71 -7.43 -2.73 9.23
CA SER A 71 -8.16 -3.45 10.29
C SER A 71 -9.43 -4.16 9.84
N GLY A 72 -10.11 -3.62 8.83
CA GLY A 72 -11.23 -4.26 8.13
C GLY A 72 -10.78 -5.32 7.12
N GLY A 73 -9.47 -5.41 6.85
CA GLY A 73 -8.86 -6.34 5.89
C GLY A 73 -8.62 -5.72 4.51
N VAL A 74 -7.59 -6.18 3.82
CA VAL A 74 -7.28 -5.81 2.44
C VAL A 74 -7.10 -7.09 1.63
N GLU A 75 -7.79 -7.20 0.50
CA GLU A 75 -7.66 -8.36 -0.38
C GLU A 75 -7.76 -8.04 -1.86
N ASN A 76 -7.21 -8.93 -2.68
CA ASN A 76 -7.33 -8.89 -4.13
C ASN A 76 -6.89 -7.54 -4.72
N VAL A 77 -5.64 -7.15 -4.42
CA VAL A 77 -5.03 -5.95 -4.99
C VAL A 77 -4.09 -6.38 -6.12
N LEU A 78 -4.32 -5.84 -7.31
CA LEU A 78 -3.45 -6.02 -8.47
C LEU A 78 -2.83 -4.67 -8.84
N ALA A 79 -1.51 -4.56 -8.74
CA ALA A 79 -0.78 -3.43 -9.30
C ALA A 79 0.09 -3.90 -10.47
N GLU A 80 -0.10 -3.31 -11.64
CA GLU A 80 0.58 -3.76 -12.85
C GLU A 80 0.97 -2.67 -13.84
N HIS A 81 2.08 -2.91 -14.56
CA HIS A 81 2.74 -1.96 -15.49
C HIS A 81 2.83 -0.55 -14.92
N ILE A 82 3.66 -0.44 -13.89
CA ILE A 82 3.89 0.79 -13.14
C ILE A 82 5.34 1.21 -13.35
N HIS A 83 5.55 2.50 -13.57
CA HIS A 83 6.86 3.11 -13.70
C HIS A 83 7.09 4.12 -12.57
N LEU A 84 8.03 3.81 -11.69
CA LEU A 84 8.36 4.62 -10.51
C LEU A 84 9.77 5.17 -10.66
N PHE A 85 9.96 6.45 -10.35
CA PHE A 85 11.27 7.09 -10.42
C PHE A 85 11.52 8.06 -9.26
N ASN A 86 12.78 8.16 -8.83
CA ASN A 86 13.24 9.08 -7.79
C ASN A 86 12.45 8.97 -6.48
N MET A 87 12.42 7.78 -5.88
CA MET A 87 11.54 7.50 -4.75
C MET A 87 12.23 7.04 -3.47
N GLY A 88 11.50 7.16 -2.37
CA GLY A 88 11.91 6.59 -1.08
C GLY A 88 11.80 5.07 -1.09
N LEU A 89 10.60 4.56 -1.34
CA LEU A 89 10.29 3.14 -1.28
C LEU A 89 9.35 2.76 -2.43
N GLY A 90 9.63 1.70 -3.16
CA GLY A 90 8.77 1.26 -4.26
C GLY A 90 7.43 0.70 -3.77
N ILE A 91 7.47 -0.44 -3.07
CA ILE A 91 6.26 -1.09 -2.54
C ILE A 91 6.36 -1.23 -1.03
N HIS A 92 5.30 -0.87 -0.30
CA HIS A 92 5.26 -0.99 1.16
C HIS A 92 3.99 -1.71 1.63
N VAL A 93 4.13 -2.84 2.31
CA VAL A 93 3.06 -3.43 3.10
C VAL A 93 3.25 -3.05 4.56
N LYS A 94 2.35 -2.19 5.07
CA LYS A 94 2.40 -1.59 6.40
C LYS A 94 1.32 -2.22 7.28
N THR A 95 1.68 -2.66 8.47
CA THR A 95 0.70 -3.02 9.51
C THR A 95 1.30 -2.83 10.90
N ASN A 96 0.49 -3.04 11.94
CA ASN A 96 0.92 -2.93 13.33
C ASN A 96 0.15 -3.92 14.23
N ILE A 97 0.73 -4.30 15.37
CA ILE A 97 0.01 -4.95 16.48
C ILE A 97 -1.19 -4.09 16.83
N GLY A 98 -2.39 -4.66 16.98
CA GLY A 98 -3.61 -3.88 17.19
C GLY A 98 -4.49 -3.76 15.96
N ARG A 99 -3.89 -3.81 14.76
CA ARG A 99 -4.64 -3.70 13.52
C ARG A 99 -5.59 -4.87 13.34
N GLY A 100 -5.21 -6.07 13.76
CA GLY A 100 -5.95 -7.29 13.42
C GLY A 100 -6.11 -7.42 11.90
N GLY A 101 -7.28 -7.90 11.46
CA GLY A 101 -7.59 -8.01 10.04
C GLY A 101 -6.65 -8.94 9.27
N PHE A 102 -6.60 -8.75 7.96
CA PHE A 102 -5.73 -9.51 7.08
C PHE A 102 -5.30 -8.68 5.87
N ILE A 103 -4.15 -9.02 5.30
CA ILE A 103 -3.68 -8.52 4.00
C ILE A 103 -3.40 -9.77 3.15
N ARG A 104 -4.16 -9.98 2.07
CA ARG A 104 -4.02 -11.20 1.26
C ARG A 104 -4.25 -11.01 -0.23
N ASN A 105 -3.76 -11.93 -1.03
CA ASN A 105 -3.93 -11.92 -2.49
C ASN A 105 -3.48 -10.59 -3.11
N ILE A 106 -2.26 -10.20 -2.77
CA ILE A 106 -1.65 -8.96 -3.27
C ILE A 106 -0.69 -9.36 -4.38
N THR A 107 -0.93 -8.86 -5.59
CA THR A 107 -0.11 -9.14 -6.77
C THR A 107 0.48 -7.85 -7.31
N MET A 108 1.80 -7.78 -7.36
CA MET A 108 2.54 -6.66 -7.93
C MET A 108 3.38 -7.18 -9.10
N THR A 109 3.06 -6.78 -10.33
CA THR A 109 3.72 -7.33 -11.53
C THR A 109 4.09 -6.26 -12.55
N ASN A 110 5.22 -6.44 -13.24
CA ASN A 110 5.69 -5.47 -14.23
C ASN A 110 5.84 -4.05 -13.64
N VAL A 111 6.42 -3.96 -12.44
CA VAL A 111 6.75 -2.68 -11.83
C VAL A 111 8.22 -2.39 -12.12
N PHE A 112 8.46 -1.27 -12.80
CA PHE A 112 9.79 -0.76 -13.09
C PHE A 112 10.14 0.36 -12.10
N MET A 113 11.29 0.23 -11.46
CA MET A 113 11.75 1.14 -10.40
C MET A 113 13.11 1.74 -10.76
N GLU A 114 13.17 3.06 -10.91
CA GLU A 114 14.38 3.81 -11.19
C GLU A 114 14.77 4.71 -10.00
N ASN A 115 16.03 4.64 -9.54
CA ASN A 115 16.54 5.48 -8.46
C ASN A 115 15.70 5.40 -7.15
N SER A 116 15.43 4.17 -6.68
CA SER A 116 14.78 3.95 -5.38
C SER A 116 15.80 3.90 -4.24
N ARG A 117 15.44 4.42 -3.06
CA ARG A 117 16.23 4.13 -1.84
C ARG A 117 16.00 2.70 -1.34
N LYS A 118 14.75 2.22 -1.34
CA LYS A 118 14.38 0.84 -1.00
C LYS A 118 13.37 0.29 -2.03
N GLY A 119 13.51 -0.97 -2.43
CA GLY A 119 12.63 -1.57 -3.43
C GLY A 119 11.27 -1.96 -2.85
N ILE A 120 11.28 -2.89 -1.89
CA ILE A 120 10.09 -3.40 -1.20
C ILE A 120 10.36 -3.39 0.31
N GLU A 121 9.32 -3.13 1.10
CA GLU A 121 9.32 -3.30 2.55
C GLU A 121 8.00 -3.92 3.01
N ILE A 122 8.07 -4.89 3.92
CA ILE A 122 6.93 -5.43 4.64
C ILE A 122 7.21 -5.25 6.13
N ALA A 123 6.47 -4.37 6.77
CA ALA A 123 6.74 -3.96 8.15
C ALA A 123 5.48 -4.11 9.02
N GLY A 124 5.69 -4.70 10.21
CA GLY A 124 4.63 -5.04 11.16
C GLY A 124 4.56 -4.12 12.39
N ASP A 125 5.28 -3.01 12.36
CA ASP A 125 5.43 -2.03 13.43
C ASP A 125 5.30 -0.58 12.90
N VAL A 126 4.49 -0.39 11.85
CA VAL A 126 4.33 0.91 11.17
C VAL A 126 2.98 1.55 11.49
N GLY A 127 3.01 2.85 11.79
CA GLY A 127 1.84 3.67 12.06
C GLY A 127 1.45 3.68 13.54
N GLY A 128 0.68 4.69 13.95
CA GLY A 128 0.23 4.86 15.33
C GLY A 128 -1.08 4.12 15.64
N HIS A 129 -1.63 4.40 16.81
CA HIS A 129 -2.96 3.99 17.25
C HIS A 129 -3.85 5.24 17.43
N PRO A 130 -5.17 5.13 17.24
CA PRO A 130 -6.08 6.26 17.43
C PRO A 130 -6.13 6.69 18.90
N ASP A 131 -5.92 5.74 19.82
CA ASP A 131 -5.81 5.93 21.26
C ASP A 131 -5.08 4.74 21.92
N ASP A 132 -4.95 4.77 23.25
CA ASP A 132 -4.23 3.73 24.03
C ASP A 132 -5.06 2.46 24.33
N ARG A 133 -6.28 2.33 23.78
CA ARG A 133 -7.20 1.21 24.07
C ARG A 133 -7.23 0.14 22.99
N PHE A 134 -6.40 0.27 21.95
CA PHE A 134 -6.28 -0.72 20.91
C PHE A 134 -5.96 -2.11 21.48
N ASN A 135 -6.49 -3.15 20.85
CA ASN A 135 -6.31 -4.51 21.33
C ASN A 135 -4.93 -5.06 20.94
N GLN A 136 -3.97 -5.08 21.87
CA GLN A 136 -2.61 -5.62 21.62
C GLN A 136 -2.57 -7.10 21.22
N ASN A 137 -3.66 -7.86 21.41
CA ASN A 137 -3.76 -9.25 20.95
C ASN A 137 -4.35 -9.38 19.54
N ALA A 138 -4.81 -8.28 18.93
CA ALA A 138 -5.30 -8.25 17.56
C ALA A 138 -4.10 -8.21 16.60
N LEU A 139 -3.57 -9.38 16.28
CA LEU A 139 -2.42 -9.51 15.40
C LEU A 139 -2.86 -9.52 13.92
N PRO A 140 -2.23 -8.71 13.06
CA PRO A 140 -2.51 -8.73 11.63
C PRO A 140 -1.92 -9.97 10.98
N VAL A 141 -2.56 -10.42 9.89
CA VAL A 141 -2.12 -11.58 9.12
C VAL A 141 -1.83 -11.18 7.68
N VAL A 142 -0.58 -11.35 7.23
CA VAL A 142 -0.18 -11.18 5.82
C VAL A 142 -0.02 -12.55 5.17
N LYS A 143 -0.72 -12.82 4.06
CA LYS A 143 -0.69 -14.10 3.33
C LYS A 143 -0.77 -13.87 1.82
N ASP A 144 -0.29 -14.84 1.03
CA ASP A 144 -0.48 -14.86 -0.43
C ASP A 144 -0.10 -13.53 -1.13
N TYR A 145 1.10 -13.04 -0.81
CA TYR A 145 1.75 -11.89 -1.45
C TYR A 145 2.66 -12.40 -2.60
N GLN A 146 2.54 -11.82 -3.79
CA GLN A 146 3.31 -12.18 -4.97
C GLN A 146 3.87 -10.95 -5.68
N GLU A 147 5.18 -10.94 -5.90
CA GLU A 147 5.89 -9.92 -6.66
C GLU A 147 6.59 -10.47 -7.92
N CYS A 148 6.53 -9.71 -9.01
CA CYS A 148 7.25 -9.94 -10.26
C CYS A 148 7.83 -8.61 -10.74
N LEU A 149 9.01 -8.26 -10.22
CA LEU A 149 9.65 -6.95 -10.42
C LEU A 149 10.75 -6.99 -11.50
N GLY A 150 10.86 -5.89 -12.26
CA GLY A 150 12.03 -5.59 -13.09
C GLY A 150 12.76 -4.38 -12.53
N CYS A 151 13.90 -4.59 -11.87
CA CYS A 151 14.73 -3.51 -11.35
C CYS A 151 15.97 -3.32 -12.24
N GLU A 152 16.07 -2.21 -12.97
CA GLU A 152 17.34 -1.75 -13.55
C GLU A 152 17.71 -0.39 -12.95
N GLY A 153 18.65 -0.40 -12.01
CA GLY A 153 19.10 0.79 -11.30
C GLY A 153 19.58 0.45 -9.90
N SER A 154 20.61 1.13 -9.42
CA SER A 154 21.35 0.84 -8.18
C SER A 154 20.49 0.86 -6.91
N ALA A 155 19.83 -0.25 -6.59
CA ALA A 155 19.20 -0.44 -5.28
C ALA A 155 20.28 -0.86 -4.27
N SER A 156 20.61 0.05 -3.34
CA SER A 156 21.36 -0.32 -2.14
C SER A 156 20.40 -0.92 -1.11
N GLY A 157 20.46 -2.24 -0.91
CA GLY A 157 19.89 -2.90 0.25
C GLY A 157 18.55 -3.61 -0.01
N PHE A 158 18.59 -4.93 0.02
CA PHE A 158 17.51 -5.74 0.58
C PHE A 158 17.82 -5.85 2.08
N GLU A 159 17.07 -5.13 2.92
CA GLU A 159 17.08 -5.25 4.39
C GLU A 159 15.65 -5.40 4.89
#